data_AF-A0A5B7C2W0-F1
#
_entry.id   AF-A0A5B7C2W0-F1
#
_cell.length_a   1.000
_cell.length_b   1.000
_cell.length_c   1.000
_cell.angle_alpha   90.00
_cell.angle_beta   90.00
_cell.angle_gamma   90.00
#
_symmetry.space_group_name_H-M   'P 1'
#
loop_
_entity.id
_entity.type
_entity.pdbx_description
1 polymer ?
#
loop_
_entity_poly.entity_id
_entity_poly.type
_entity_poly.pdbx_seq_one_letter_code
_entity_poly.pdbx_strand_id
1 'polypeptide(L)'
;RSIARDFIPYELQHYVFSSIQGILKSFSSEIVLIIEESDGLVSNQIYKASEIYLGTKISPTTQRVKVSMPEKETKISTTMARNQEIMDTFNGVKFKWRQITRQVESKHVTYPGHYSSSTTRSEIRYFELSFHKKHREMVFNSYFPCILKE
;
A
#
# COMPACT_ATOMS: atom_id res chain seq x y z
N ARG A 1 6.08 12.74 -38.52
CA ARG A 1 7.52 12.84 -38.20
C ARG A 1 7.66 13.92 -37.13
N SER A 2 8.08 13.57 -35.92
CA SER A 2 8.13 14.50 -34.78
C SER A 2 9.53 15.13 -34.71
N ILE A 3 9.58 16.47 -34.76
CA ILE A 3 10.80 17.32 -34.82
C ILE A 3 11.61 17.25 -33.50
N ALA A 4 11.06 16.62 -32.45
CA ALA A 4 11.71 16.51 -31.15
C ALA A 4 12.88 15.51 -31.09
N ARG A 5 13.10 14.67 -32.12
CA ARG A 5 14.19 13.67 -32.13
C ARG A 5 15.55 14.23 -32.55
N ASP A 6 15.60 15.39 -33.20
CA ASP A 6 16.84 15.92 -33.77
C ASP A 6 17.61 16.86 -32.82
N PHE A 7 17.02 17.21 -31.66
CA PHE A 7 17.58 18.20 -30.74
C PHE A 7 18.11 17.63 -29.42
N ILE A 8 17.87 16.34 -29.11
CA ILE A 8 18.28 15.75 -27.84
C ILE A 8 19.14 14.51 -28.10
N PRO A 9 20.48 14.65 -28.00
CA PRO A 9 21.43 13.54 -28.09
C PRO A 9 21.00 12.37 -27.19
N TYR A 10 21.13 11.13 -27.68
CA TYR A 10 20.70 9.93 -26.96
C TYR A 10 21.35 9.83 -25.58
N GLU A 11 22.58 10.33 -25.42
CA GLU A 11 23.28 10.34 -24.13
C GLU A 11 22.63 11.28 -23.10
N LEU A 12 21.95 12.34 -23.54
CA LEU A 12 21.30 13.32 -22.67
C LEU A 12 19.85 12.98 -22.34
N GLN A 13 19.21 12.06 -23.07
CA GLN A 13 17.81 11.71 -22.84
C GLN A 13 17.58 11.16 -21.43
N HIS A 14 18.48 10.32 -20.93
CA HIS A 14 18.36 9.75 -19.58
C HIS A 14 18.53 10.81 -18.48
N TYR A 15 19.45 11.77 -18.67
CA TYR A 15 19.67 12.86 -17.73
C TYR A 15 18.48 13.83 -17.71
N VAL A 16 18.04 14.29 -18.88
CA VAL A 16 16.87 15.19 -19.00
C VAL A 16 15.62 14.53 -18.44
N PHE A 17 15.37 13.26 -18.75
CA PHE A 17 14.21 12.53 -18.24
C PHE A 17 14.27 12.34 -16.72
N SER A 18 15.42 11.98 -16.16
CA SER A 18 15.59 11.82 -14.70
C SER A 18 15.50 13.15 -13.95
N SER A 19 16.05 14.24 -14.50
CA SER A 19 15.90 15.58 -13.94
C SER A 19 14.44 16.05 -13.98
N ILE A 20 13.74 15.87 -15.10
CA ILE A 20 12.31 16.20 -15.21
C ILE A 20 11.47 15.35 -14.24
N GLN A 21 11.75 14.05 -14.12
CA GLN A 21 11.08 13.19 -13.14
C GLN A 21 11.35 13.63 -11.70
N GLY A 22 12.58 14.03 -11.37
CA GLY A 22 12.94 14.54 -10.05
C GLY A 22 12.23 15.86 -9.72
N ILE A 23 12.19 16.78 -10.68
CA ILE A 23 11.50 18.06 -10.58
C ILE A 23 9.99 17.85 -10.43
N LEU A 24 9.38 16.99 -11.26
CA LEU A 24 7.95 16.63 -11.16
C LEU A 24 7.62 15.96 -9.80
N LYS A 25 8.52 15.13 -9.25
CA LYS A 25 8.38 14.57 -7.90
C LYS A 25 8.44 15.66 -6.82
N SER A 26 9.34 16.64 -6.93
CA SER A 26 9.39 17.79 -6.01
C SER A 26 8.16 18.70 -6.08
N PHE A 27 7.49 18.77 -7.25
CA PHE A 27 6.21 19.45 -7.40
C PHE A 27 5.01 18.59 -6.99
N SER A 28 5.23 17.35 -6.56
CA SER A 28 4.13 16.53 -6.05
C SER A 28 3.48 17.19 -4.84
N SER A 29 2.19 17.41 -4.97
CA SER A 29 1.36 17.81 -3.84
C SER A 29 0.82 16.60 -3.08
N GLU A 30 1.12 15.39 -3.52
CA GLU A 30 0.73 14.14 -2.89
C GLU A 30 1.79 13.66 -1.91
N ILE A 31 1.35 13.13 -0.77
CA ILE A 31 2.16 12.41 0.21
C ILE A 31 1.62 10.98 0.33
N VAL A 32 2.52 10.03 0.56
CA VAL A 32 2.18 8.62 0.81
C VAL A 32 2.60 8.28 2.24
N LEU A 33 1.66 7.80 3.05
CA LEU A 33 1.95 7.23 4.35
C LEU A 33 2.06 5.71 4.23
N ILE A 34 3.07 5.13 4.86
CA ILE A 34 3.28 3.68 4.92
C ILE A 34 2.78 3.19 6.27
N ILE A 35 1.88 2.22 6.25
CA ILE A 35 1.31 1.60 7.45
C ILE A 35 1.68 0.12 7.40
N GLU A 36 2.73 -0.25 8.13
CA GLU A 36 3.23 -1.62 8.20
C GLU A 36 2.33 -2.51 9.05
N GLU A 37 2.24 -3.81 8.72
CA GLU A 37 1.45 -4.81 9.47
C GLU A 37 1.91 -4.95 10.93
N SER A 38 3.21 -4.80 11.16
CA SER A 38 3.84 -4.87 12.48
C SER A 38 5.00 -3.88 12.58
N ASP A 39 5.14 -3.23 13.74
CA ASP A 39 6.35 -2.52 14.12
C ASP A 39 7.22 -3.49 14.95
N GLY A 40 8.16 -4.14 14.28
CA GLY A 40 8.94 -5.24 14.85
C GLY A 40 8.08 -6.44 15.24
N LEU A 41 8.00 -6.74 16.55
CA LEU A 41 7.21 -7.86 17.09
C LEU A 41 5.77 -7.46 17.46
N VAL A 42 5.44 -6.17 17.41
CA VAL A 42 4.13 -5.67 17.85
C VAL A 42 3.25 -5.45 16.63
N SER A 43 2.05 -6.05 16.62
CA SER A 43 1.09 -5.80 15.56
C SER A 43 0.65 -4.35 15.55
N ASN A 44 0.65 -3.71 14.39
CA ASN A 44 0.26 -2.32 14.27
C ASN A 44 -1.26 -2.16 14.37
N GLN A 45 -1.73 -1.39 15.35
CA GLN A 45 -3.18 -1.21 15.58
C GLN A 45 -3.84 -0.45 14.43
N ILE A 46 -3.19 0.59 13.89
CA ILE A 46 -3.77 1.33 12.76
C ILE A 46 -3.84 0.46 11.50
N TYR A 47 -2.93 -0.51 11.33
CA TYR A 47 -3.01 -1.47 10.23
C TYR A 47 -4.26 -2.35 10.35
N LYS A 48 -4.48 -2.94 11.52
CA LYS A 48 -5.65 -3.79 11.79
C LYS A 48 -6.97 -3.03 11.59
N ALA A 49 -7.05 -1.82 12.15
CA ALA A 49 -8.21 -0.96 11.97
C ALA A 49 -8.41 -0.57 10.50
N SER A 50 -7.33 -0.31 9.75
CA SER A 50 -7.41 -0.03 8.31
C SER A 50 -7.92 -1.24 7.52
N GLU A 51 -7.52 -2.47 7.86
CA GLU A 51 -8.02 -3.67 7.18
C GLU A 51 -9.54 -3.84 7.33
N ILE A 52 -10.06 -3.61 8.54
CA ILE A 52 -11.50 -3.65 8.84
C ILE A 52 -12.22 -2.51 8.13
N TYR A 53 -11.74 -1.28 8.32
CA TYR A 53 -12.31 -0.07 7.72
C TYR A 53 -12.40 -0.18 6.20
N LEU A 54 -11.33 -0.60 5.53
CA LEU A 54 -11.30 -0.74 4.07
C LEU A 54 -12.22 -1.87 3.58
N GLY A 55 -12.46 -2.90 4.40
CA GLY A 55 -13.49 -3.90 4.13
C GLY A 55 -14.88 -3.29 3.95
N THR A 56 -15.22 -2.25 4.73
CA THR A 56 -16.48 -1.50 4.60
C THR A 56 -16.54 -0.59 3.38
N LYS A 57 -15.38 -0.25 2.80
CA LYS A 57 -15.23 0.66 1.64
C LYS A 57 -15.18 -0.06 0.30
N ILE A 58 -15.41 -1.37 0.31
CA ILE A 58 -15.47 -2.17 -0.91
C ILE A 58 -16.72 -1.78 -1.68
N SER A 59 -16.50 -1.24 -2.88
CA SER A 59 -17.57 -0.80 -3.77
C SER A 59 -17.81 -1.85 -4.87
N PRO A 60 -18.96 -1.82 -5.57
CA PRO A 60 -19.20 -2.70 -6.72
C PRO A 60 -18.18 -2.53 -7.86
N THR A 61 -17.43 -1.42 -7.89
CA THR A 61 -16.38 -1.17 -8.88
C THR A 61 -15.01 -1.68 -8.44
N THR A 62 -14.87 -2.17 -7.20
CA THR A 62 -13.64 -2.78 -6.70
C THR A 62 -13.39 -4.11 -7.44
N GLN A 63 -12.33 -4.16 -8.23
CA GLN A 63 -12.07 -5.28 -9.14
C GLN A 63 -11.74 -6.60 -8.44
N ARG A 64 -11.02 -6.54 -7.31
CA ARG A 64 -10.56 -7.74 -6.59
C ARG A 64 -10.80 -7.58 -5.12
N VAL A 65 -11.42 -8.58 -4.54
CA VAL A 65 -11.84 -8.59 -3.15
C VAL A 65 -11.45 -9.94 -2.56
N LYS A 66 -10.93 -9.94 -1.33
CA LYS A 66 -10.64 -11.14 -0.57
C LYS A 66 -11.85 -11.47 0.29
N VAL A 67 -12.29 -12.72 0.22
CA VAL A 67 -13.42 -13.22 1.00
C VAL A 67 -12.92 -14.29 1.95
N SER A 68 -13.31 -14.20 3.21
CA SER A 68 -12.99 -15.19 4.24
C SER A 68 -14.21 -15.47 5.11
N MET A 69 -14.36 -16.72 5.55
CA MET A 69 -15.35 -17.11 6.55
C MET A 69 -14.59 -17.83 7.67
N PRO A 70 -14.28 -17.13 8.79
CA PRO A 70 -13.66 -17.77 9.94
C PRO A 70 -14.54 -18.93 10.44
N GLU A 71 -13.95 -20.07 10.81
CA GLU A 71 -14.69 -21.30 11.20
C GLU A 71 -15.70 -21.08 12.34
N LYS A 72 -15.49 -20.04 13.17
CA LYS A 72 -16.32 -19.71 14.33
C LYS A 72 -17.35 -18.62 14.06
N GLU A 73 -17.40 -18.08 12.84
CA GLU A 73 -18.32 -17.02 12.46
C GLU A 73 -19.37 -17.52 11.46
N THR A 74 -20.58 -16.99 11.59
CA THR A 74 -21.69 -17.28 10.67
C THR A 74 -21.77 -16.31 9.49
N LYS A 75 -20.88 -15.30 9.46
CA LYS A 75 -20.88 -14.24 8.46
C LYS A 75 -19.64 -14.31 7.58
N ILE A 76 -19.84 -13.99 6.31
CA ILE A 76 -18.76 -13.82 5.34
C ILE A 76 -18.10 -12.47 5.62
N SER A 77 -16.79 -12.49 5.83
CA SER A 77 -15.94 -11.31 5.94
C SER A 77 -15.31 -10.97 4.60
N THR A 78 -15.30 -9.68 4.27
CA THR A 78 -14.84 -9.17 2.98
C THR A 78 -13.73 -8.15 3.24
N THR A 79 -12.55 -8.40 2.67
CA THR A 79 -11.35 -7.59 2.87
C THR A 79 -10.72 -7.23 1.52
N MET A 80 -9.80 -6.27 1.55
CA MET A 80 -9.08 -5.85 0.37
C MET A 80 -8.18 -6.97 -0.18
N ALA A 81 -8.18 -7.17 -1.51
CA ALA A 81 -7.30 -8.15 -2.14
C ALA A 81 -5.86 -7.63 -2.25
N ARG A 82 -4.90 -8.57 -2.41
CA ARG A 82 -3.48 -8.25 -2.60
C ARG A 82 -3.26 -7.32 -3.79
N ASN A 83 -2.48 -6.26 -3.61
CA ASN A 83 -2.14 -5.26 -4.63
C ASN A 83 -3.36 -4.57 -5.25
N GLN A 84 -4.50 -4.58 -4.57
CA GLN A 84 -5.69 -3.84 -4.97
C GLN A 84 -5.53 -2.36 -4.61
N GLU A 85 -6.39 -1.53 -5.20
CA GLU A 85 -6.59 -0.13 -4.82
C GLU A 85 -8.05 0.12 -4.42
N ILE A 86 -8.25 0.92 -3.38
CA ILE A 86 -9.56 1.39 -2.92
C ILE A 86 -9.51 2.92 -2.82
N MET A 87 -10.53 3.57 -3.35
CA MET A 87 -10.73 5.01 -3.20
C MET A 87 -11.73 5.24 -2.06
N ASP A 88 -11.30 6.02 -1.07
CA ASP A 88 -12.16 6.48 0.01
C ASP A 88 -12.37 8.00 -0.08
N THR A 89 -13.46 8.48 0.51
CA THR A 89 -13.74 9.90 0.64
C THR A 89 -14.14 10.20 2.08
N PHE A 90 -13.40 11.09 2.73
CA PHE A 90 -13.64 11.52 4.10
C PHE A 90 -13.63 13.05 4.15
N ASN A 91 -14.70 13.65 4.68
CA ASN A 91 -14.91 15.11 4.70
C ASN A 91 -14.65 15.80 3.35
N GLY A 92 -15.08 15.15 2.26
CA GLY A 92 -14.91 15.66 0.88
C GLY A 92 -13.49 15.51 0.31
N VAL A 93 -12.54 14.96 1.06
CA VAL A 93 -11.18 14.68 0.61
C VAL A 93 -11.08 13.24 0.15
N LYS A 94 -10.44 13.03 -1.02
CA LYS A 94 -10.20 11.70 -1.59
C LYS A 94 -8.91 11.11 -1.05
N PHE A 95 -8.98 9.85 -0.64
CA PHE A 95 -7.87 9.06 -0.14
C PHE A 95 -7.71 7.82 -1.03
N LYS A 96 -6.48 7.54 -1.44
CA LYS A 96 -6.15 6.37 -2.24
C LYS A 96 -5.41 5.36 -1.38
N TRP A 97 -6.04 4.21 -1.16
CA TRP A 97 -5.49 3.11 -0.39
C TRP A 97 -4.99 2.01 -1.31
N ARG A 98 -3.80 1.48 -1.02
CA ARG A 98 -3.22 0.34 -1.73
C ARG A 98 -2.61 -0.64 -0.76
N GLN A 99 -2.97 -1.92 -0.87
CA GLN A 99 -2.39 -2.99 -0.06
C GLN A 99 -1.22 -3.61 -0.81
N ILE A 100 -0.01 -3.48 -0.31
CA ILE A 100 1.18 -4.09 -0.91
C ILE A 100 1.51 -5.39 -0.19
N THR A 101 1.83 -6.43 -0.97
CA THR A 101 2.38 -7.68 -0.46
C THR A 101 3.64 -8.02 -1.24
N ARG A 102 4.76 -8.18 -0.53
CA ARG A 102 6.06 -8.57 -1.10
C ARG A 102 6.49 -9.91 -0.49
N GLN A 103 6.90 -10.84 -1.33
CA GLN A 103 7.55 -12.07 -0.88
C GLN A 103 9.00 -11.75 -0.51
N VAL A 104 9.43 -12.20 0.65
CA VAL A 104 10.84 -12.16 1.08
C VAL A 104 11.34 -13.59 1.15
N GLU A 105 12.40 -13.86 0.40
CA GLU A 105 13.12 -15.12 0.51
C GLU A 105 13.85 -15.13 1.86
N SER A 106 13.47 -16.08 2.72
CA SER A 106 14.19 -16.35 3.95
C SER A 106 15.53 -17.01 3.60
N LYS A 107 16.63 -16.34 3.97
CA LYS A 107 17.97 -16.95 3.89
C LYS A 107 18.03 -18.08 4.91
N HIS A 108 18.00 -19.33 4.45
CA HIS A 108 18.22 -20.48 5.30
C HIS A 108 19.67 -20.47 5.82
N VAL A 109 19.84 -20.57 7.15
CA VAL A 109 21.07 -21.11 7.74
C VAL A 109 20.91 -22.62 7.72
N THR A 110 21.48 -23.28 6.71
CA THR A 110 21.47 -24.73 6.63
C THR A 110 22.40 -25.29 7.71
N TYR A 111 21.82 -25.77 8.80
CA TYR A 111 22.55 -26.63 9.74
C TYR A 111 22.64 -28.04 9.15
N PRO A 112 23.84 -28.65 9.07
CA PRO A 112 23.98 -30.00 8.53
C PRO A 112 23.23 -31.00 9.45
N GLY A 113 22.17 -31.61 8.94
CA GLY A 113 21.44 -32.69 9.63
C GLY A 113 19.91 -32.58 9.67
N HIS A 114 19.31 -31.43 9.33
CA HIS A 114 17.85 -31.26 9.33
C HIS A 114 17.28 -31.04 7.92
N TYR A 115 16.66 -32.08 7.35
CA TYR A 115 15.83 -31.98 6.14
C TYR A 115 14.44 -31.44 6.51
N SER A 116 14.37 -30.14 6.81
CA SER A 116 13.10 -29.42 6.89
C SER A 116 12.86 -28.71 5.55
N SER A 117 12.06 -29.33 4.69
CA SER A 117 11.64 -28.79 3.39
C SER A 117 10.44 -27.81 3.52
N SER A 118 10.41 -26.96 4.55
CA SER A 118 9.46 -25.85 4.59
C SER A 118 10.20 -24.55 4.33
N THR A 119 10.25 -24.15 3.06
CA THR A 119 10.63 -22.77 2.70
C THR A 119 9.58 -21.86 3.32
N THR A 120 9.83 -21.36 4.53
CA THR A 120 8.91 -20.46 5.22
C THR A 120 9.03 -19.12 4.51
N ARG A 121 8.21 -18.94 3.46
CA ARG A 121 8.14 -17.69 2.71
C ARG A 121 7.57 -16.62 3.63
N SER A 122 8.41 -15.67 4.02
CA SER A 122 7.96 -14.52 4.79
C SER A 122 7.32 -13.53 3.82
N GLU A 123 6.05 -13.20 4.01
CA GLU A 123 5.38 -12.13 3.28
C GLU A 123 5.47 -10.85 4.10
N ILE A 124 5.95 -9.75 3.51
CA ILE A 124 5.81 -8.41 4.08
C ILE A 124 4.54 -7.80 3.52
N ARG A 125 3.69 -7.27 4.41
CA ARG A 125 2.45 -6.57 4.07
C ARG A 125 2.43 -5.19 4.69
N TYR A 126 1.95 -4.23 3.92
CA TYR A 126 1.72 -2.86 4.38
C TYR A 126 0.66 -2.19 3.51
N PHE A 127 0.03 -1.15 4.06
CA PHE A 127 -0.79 -0.24 3.29
C PHE A 127 -0.01 1.00 2.90
N GLU A 128 -0.33 1.51 1.71
CA GLU A 128 0.01 2.85 1.29
C GLU A 128 -1.25 3.69 1.26
N LEU A 129 -1.21 4.83 1.95
CA LEU A 129 -2.26 5.83 1.95
C LEU A 129 -1.76 7.09 1.25
N SER A 130 -2.28 7.36 0.05
CA SER A 130 -1.90 8.50 -0.78
C SER A 130 -2.97 9.59 -0.76
N PHE A 131 -2.55 10.83 -0.52
CA PHE A 131 -3.44 12.01 -0.49
C PHE A 131 -2.67 13.32 -0.61
N HIS A 132 -3.37 14.42 -0.83
CA HIS A 132 -2.75 15.73 -0.95
C HIS A 132 -2.18 16.23 0.40
N LYS A 133 -0.89 16.60 0.44
CA LYS A 133 -0.11 17.00 1.63
C LYS A 133 -0.77 18.05 2.52
N LYS A 134 -1.53 18.98 1.94
CA LYS A 134 -2.35 19.98 2.66
C LYS A 134 -3.33 19.39 3.68
N HIS A 135 -3.72 18.11 3.54
CA HIS A 135 -4.64 17.43 4.44
C HIS A 135 -3.92 16.58 5.51
N ARG A 136 -2.59 16.66 5.60
CA ARG A 136 -1.81 15.86 6.55
C ARG A 136 -2.32 16.01 7.98
N GLU A 137 -2.55 17.22 8.45
CA GLU A 137 -3.06 17.44 9.82
C GLU A 137 -4.44 16.81 10.04
N MET A 138 -5.37 16.96 9.09
CA MET A 138 -6.69 16.31 9.15
C MET A 138 -6.56 14.79 9.24
N VAL A 139 -5.59 14.21 8.51
CA VAL A 139 -5.37 12.75 8.53
C VAL A 139 -5.03 12.27 9.94
N PHE A 140 -4.07 12.91 10.60
CA PHE A 140 -3.64 12.51 11.94
C PHE A 140 -4.64 12.88 13.04
N ASN A 141 -5.33 14.02 12.90
CA ASN A 141 -6.23 14.54 13.96
C ASN A 141 -7.68 14.06 13.84
N SER A 142 -8.11 13.56 12.69
CA SER A 142 -9.52 13.21 12.45
C SER A 142 -9.71 11.91 11.68
N TYR A 143 -8.96 11.69 10.60
CA TYR A 143 -9.16 10.51 9.76
C TYR A 143 -8.71 9.21 10.45
N PHE A 144 -7.45 9.15 10.92
CA PHE A 144 -6.96 7.97 11.66
C PHE A 144 -7.74 7.72 12.95
N PRO A 145 -8.08 8.72 13.77
CA PRO A 145 -8.99 8.50 14.90
C PRO A 145 -10.37 7.96 14.53
N CYS A 146 -10.88 8.25 13.32
CA CYS A 146 -12.12 7.66 12.83
C CYS A 146 -11.92 6.19 12.47
N ILE A 147 -10.85 5.86 11.74
CA ILE A 147 -10.49 4.49 11.35
C ILE A 147 -10.30 3.61 12.59
N LEU A 148 -9.65 4.12 13.64
CA LEU A 148 -9.38 3.39 14.88
C LEU A 148 -10.63 3.09 15.72
N LYS A 149 -11.78 3.69 15.40
CA LYS A 149 -13.05 3.46 16.11
C LYS A 149 -13.92 2.39 15.46
N GLU A 150 -13.56 1.94 14.27
CA GLU A 150 -14.23 0.87 13.51
C GLU A 150 -13.76 -0.51 13.97
#